data_AF-A0A804I0H1-F1
#
_entry.id   AF-A0A804I0H1-F1
#
_cell.length_a   1.000
_cell.length_b   1.000
_cell.length_c   1.000
_cell.angle_alpha   90.00
_cell.angle_beta   90.00
_cell.angle_gamma   90.00
#
_symmetry.space_group_name_H-M   'P 1'
#
loop_
_entity.id
_entity.type
_entity.pdbx_description
1 polymer ?
#
loop_
_entity_poly.entity_id
_entity_poly.type
_entity_poly.pdbx_seq_one_letter_code
_entity_poly.pdbx_strand_id
1 'polypeptide(L)'
;MDELLRNPSEITRRMEDSAGSKNEELSCLSTGLLSRSKIIHGEHPLSLMKSSVWNQYFQEAEILEQIDRDVKRTHPDMDFFCGGSSLAKSNQEALRRILIIFAKLNPGIKYVQGMNEILAPLFYVFRNDPDETNASHAEVDTFCCFVELLSIFRDNFCKQLDNSLVGIRSTIEKLSQLLKRHDEELWRQLEVTTKVNPQFYAFRWITLLLTQEFNFSDCLRIWDTLFSDPEGPQETLLRICCAMLIFVRRRLLAGDFTSNLKLLQNYPTANINHLLHVANKLRGPTVD
;
A
#
# COMPACT_ATOMS: atom_id res chain seq x y z
N MET A 1 -18.58 -2.87 -14.12
CA MET A 1 -17.27 -2.19 -14.03
C MET A 1 -17.21 -0.98 -14.94
N ASP A 2 -17.90 -0.99 -16.09
CA ASP A 2 -18.01 0.15 -17.04
C ASP A 2 -18.63 1.43 -16.46
N GLU A 3 -19.13 1.40 -15.23
CA GLU A 3 -19.69 2.57 -14.54
C GLU A 3 -18.64 3.37 -13.75
N LEU A 4 -17.45 2.80 -13.49
CA LEU A 4 -16.42 3.39 -12.63
C LEU A 4 -15.55 4.43 -13.33
N LEU A 5 -15.54 4.44 -14.67
CA LEU A 5 -14.83 5.39 -15.53
C LEU A 5 -15.76 5.86 -16.64
N ARG A 6 -16.90 6.47 -16.30
CA ARG A 6 -17.71 7.12 -17.33
C ARG A 6 -16.95 8.31 -17.88
N ASN A 7 -16.91 8.38 -19.21
CA ASN A 7 -16.29 9.51 -19.90
C ASN A 7 -16.98 10.80 -19.41
N PRO A 8 -16.23 11.83 -18.97
CA PRO A 8 -16.83 13.07 -18.48
C PRO A 8 -17.78 13.71 -19.51
N SER A 9 -17.53 13.53 -20.81
CA SER A 9 -18.44 13.94 -21.88
C SER A 9 -19.81 13.24 -21.83
N GLU A 10 -19.86 11.97 -21.42
CA GLU A 10 -21.12 11.24 -21.23
C GLU A 10 -21.84 11.65 -19.95
N ILE A 11 -21.08 12.02 -18.91
CA ILE A 11 -21.63 12.56 -17.65
C ILE A 11 -22.30 13.91 -17.92
N THR A 12 -21.58 14.84 -18.58
CA THR A 12 -22.11 16.16 -18.96
C THR A 12 -23.36 16.00 -19.83
N ARG A 13 -23.33 15.11 -20.84
CA ARG A 13 -24.48 14.87 -21.72
C ARG A 13 -25.71 14.37 -20.96
N ARG A 14 -25.54 13.45 -20.00
CA ARG A 14 -26.67 12.98 -19.16
C ARG A 14 -27.19 14.04 -18.19
N MET A 15 -26.32 14.91 -17.68
CA MET A 15 -26.74 16.03 -16.82
C MET A 15 -27.55 17.05 -17.62
N GLU A 16 -27.16 17.32 -18.87
CA GLU A 16 -27.91 18.14 -19.82
C GLU A 16 -29.27 17.48 -20.16
N ASP A 17 -29.29 16.18 -20.45
CA ASP A 17 -30.53 15.42 -20.74
C ASP A 17 -31.49 15.40 -19.52
N SER A 18 -30.94 15.36 -18.29
CA SER A 18 -31.73 15.38 -17.04
C SER A 18 -32.25 16.79 -16.70
N ALA A 19 -31.53 17.84 -17.07
CA ALA A 19 -31.94 19.24 -16.90
C ALA A 19 -32.87 19.73 -18.02
N GLY A 20 -32.87 19.07 -19.18
CA GLY A 20 -33.61 19.42 -20.38
C GLY A 20 -35.11 19.11 -20.39
N SER A 21 -35.64 18.36 -19.41
CA SER A 21 -37.04 17.90 -19.41
C SER A 21 -38.09 18.98 -19.03
N LYS A 22 -37.78 20.28 -19.15
CA LYS A 22 -38.73 21.36 -18.78
C LYS A 22 -38.99 22.46 -19.81
N ASN A 23 -38.44 22.42 -21.02
CA ASN A 23 -38.74 23.45 -22.03
C ASN A 23 -39.01 22.82 -23.42
N GLU A 24 -40.16 22.20 -23.59
CA GLU A 24 -40.74 21.98 -24.91
C GLU A 24 -42.03 22.78 -25.05
N GLU A 25 -41.90 24.04 -25.47
CA GLU A 25 -42.91 24.74 -26.28
C GLU A 25 -42.27 26.02 -26.86
N LEU A 26 -41.91 26.01 -28.15
CA LEU A 26 -42.17 27.07 -29.15
C LEU A 26 -41.33 26.92 -30.45
N SER A 27 -42.05 26.52 -31.50
CA SER A 27 -41.97 26.88 -32.92
C SER A 27 -40.63 26.95 -33.69
N CYS A 28 -40.48 25.96 -34.60
CA CYS A 28 -40.33 26.07 -36.06
C CYS A 28 -39.21 26.92 -36.72
N LEU A 29 -38.31 26.18 -37.40
CA LEU A 29 -37.54 26.48 -38.64
C LEU A 29 -36.56 27.65 -38.65
N SER A 30 -35.30 27.34 -38.35
CA SER A 30 -34.12 28.00 -38.92
C SER A 30 -32.98 26.97 -38.98
N THR A 31 -32.32 26.89 -40.15
CA THR A 31 -31.10 26.14 -40.49
C THR A 31 -30.31 25.60 -39.29
N GLY A 32 -30.31 24.27 -39.14
CA GLY A 32 -29.76 23.53 -38.00
C GLY A 32 -28.24 23.56 -37.91
N LEU A 33 -27.68 24.67 -37.44
CA LEU A 33 -26.39 24.69 -36.77
C LEU A 33 -26.65 24.35 -35.30
N LEU A 34 -26.18 23.18 -34.86
CA LEU A 34 -26.15 22.84 -33.44
C LEU A 34 -25.41 23.97 -32.70
N SER A 35 -26.11 24.63 -31.77
CA SER A 35 -25.51 25.66 -30.93
C SER A 35 -24.36 25.02 -30.16
N ARG A 36 -23.13 25.53 -30.32
CA ARG A 36 -22.00 25.05 -29.53
C ARG A 36 -22.26 25.39 -28.07
N SER A 37 -22.42 24.36 -27.24
CA SER A 37 -22.44 24.49 -25.78
C SER A 37 -21.18 25.27 -25.36
N LYS A 38 -21.35 26.40 -24.66
CA LYS A 38 -20.20 27.11 -24.08
C LYS A 38 -19.62 26.23 -22.98
N ILE A 39 -18.50 25.58 -23.25
CA ILE A 39 -17.74 24.84 -22.24
C ILE A 39 -17.32 25.85 -21.16
N ILE A 40 -17.91 25.74 -19.97
CA ILE A 40 -17.53 26.56 -18.82
C ILE A 40 -16.08 26.19 -18.48
N HIS A 41 -15.21 27.17 -18.17
CA HIS A 41 -13.77 26.95 -17.93
C HIS A 41 -13.44 25.85 -16.87
N GLY A 42 -14.40 25.43 -16.04
CA GLY A 42 -14.29 24.29 -15.12
C GLY A 42 -14.50 22.90 -15.73
N GLU A 43 -15.13 22.80 -16.90
CA GLU A 43 -15.46 21.54 -17.60
C GLU A 43 -14.50 21.23 -18.76
N HIS A 44 -13.38 21.96 -18.83
CA HIS A 44 -12.37 21.72 -19.84
C HIS A 44 -11.52 20.48 -19.50
N PRO A 45 -11.20 19.60 -20.48
CA PRO A 45 -10.39 18.38 -20.25
C PRO A 45 -8.99 18.66 -19.71
N LEU A 46 -8.44 19.85 -19.96
CA LEU A 46 -7.14 20.28 -19.41
C LEU A 46 -7.26 21.10 -18.12
N SER A 47 -8.45 21.15 -17.49
CA SER A 47 -8.63 21.93 -16.27
C SER A 47 -7.82 21.33 -15.11
N LEU A 48 -6.99 22.16 -14.49
CA LEU A 48 -6.24 21.80 -13.28
C LEU A 48 -7.02 22.10 -12.00
N MET A 49 -8.25 22.63 -12.10
CA MET A 49 -9.09 22.86 -10.93
C MET A 49 -9.50 21.52 -10.32
N LYS A 50 -9.32 21.38 -8.99
CA LYS A 50 -9.71 20.18 -8.22
C LYS A 50 -11.20 19.84 -8.32
N SER A 51 -12.04 20.84 -8.63
CA SER A 51 -13.48 20.69 -8.83
C SER A 51 -13.87 20.22 -10.24
N SER A 52 -12.91 20.10 -11.16
CA SER A 52 -13.21 19.65 -12.53
C SER A 52 -13.44 18.15 -12.59
N VAL A 53 -14.54 17.74 -13.22
CA VAL A 53 -14.89 16.33 -13.49
C VAL A 53 -13.78 15.64 -14.29
N TRP A 54 -13.14 16.35 -15.22
CA TRP A 54 -12.02 15.83 -16.01
C TRP A 54 -10.78 15.59 -15.16
N ASN A 55 -10.44 16.52 -14.27
CA ASN A 55 -9.29 16.36 -13.40
C ASN A 55 -9.45 15.14 -12.49
N GLN A 56 -10.66 14.95 -11.94
CA GLN A 56 -11.00 13.76 -11.15
C GLN A 56 -10.93 12.49 -12.00
N TYR A 57 -11.50 12.49 -13.21
CA TYR A 57 -11.43 11.36 -14.13
C TYR A 57 -10.00 10.95 -14.46
N PHE A 58 -9.12 11.90 -14.80
CA PHE A 58 -7.72 11.58 -15.12
C PHE A 58 -6.94 11.05 -13.91
N GLN A 59 -7.15 11.62 -12.71
CA GLN A 59 -6.54 11.09 -11.49
C GLN A 59 -7.02 9.65 -11.19
N GLU A 60 -8.31 9.37 -11.42
CA GLU A 60 -8.86 8.04 -11.22
C GLU A 60 -8.34 7.04 -12.25
N ALA A 61 -8.28 7.42 -13.53
CA ALA A 61 -7.71 6.60 -14.58
C ALA A 61 -6.24 6.25 -14.29
N GLU A 62 -5.44 7.22 -13.84
CA GLU A 62 -4.03 7.01 -13.45
C GLU A 62 -3.91 5.99 -12.30
N ILE A 63 -4.76 6.11 -11.27
CA ILE A 63 -4.79 5.16 -10.15
C ILE A 63 -5.17 3.75 -10.63
N LEU A 64 -6.16 3.64 -11.50
CA LEU A 64 -6.60 2.35 -12.02
C LEU A 64 -5.52 1.69 -12.88
N GLU A 65 -4.86 2.45 -13.75
CA GLU A 65 -3.72 1.92 -14.50
C GLU A 65 -2.55 1.51 -13.60
N GLN A 66 -2.33 2.23 -12.51
CA GLN A 66 -1.30 1.88 -11.53
C GLN A 66 -1.63 0.56 -10.84
N ILE A 67 -2.87 0.37 -10.39
CA ILE A 67 -3.36 -0.88 -9.81
C ILE A 67 -3.20 -2.02 -10.84
N ASP A 68 -3.59 -1.80 -12.09
CA ASP A 68 -3.50 -2.80 -13.15
C ASP A 68 -2.06 -3.25 -13.41
N ARG A 69 -1.10 -2.32 -13.42
CA ARG A 69 0.32 -2.65 -13.56
C ARG A 69 0.85 -3.40 -12.35
N ASP A 70 0.48 -2.98 -11.15
CA ASP A 70 0.98 -3.56 -9.90
C ASP A 70 0.42 -4.97 -9.66
N VAL A 71 -0.88 -5.19 -9.88
CA VAL A 71 -1.50 -6.52 -9.76
C VAL A 71 -0.87 -7.54 -10.71
N LYS A 72 -0.58 -7.14 -11.95
CA LYS A 72 0.05 -8.04 -12.95
C LYS A 72 1.45 -8.51 -12.56
N ARG A 73 2.17 -7.73 -11.74
CA ARG A 73 3.54 -8.01 -11.32
C ARG A 73 3.65 -8.46 -9.85
N THR A 74 2.53 -8.65 -9.16
CA THR A 74 2.50 -9.12 -7.76
C THR A 74 3.00 -10.57 -7.69
N HIS A 75 4.08 -10.81 -6.96
CA HIS A 75 4.69 -12.14 -6.78
C HIS A 75 4.79 -12.96 -8.08
N PRO A 76 5.63 -12.53 -9.05
CA PRO A 76 5.71 -13.15 -10.37
C PRO A 76 6.18 -14.60 -10.35
N ASP A 77 6.90 -14.99 -9.30
CA ASP A 77 7.41 -16.35 -9.11
C ASP A 77 6.34 -17.33 -8.58
N MET A 78 5.12 -16.84 -8.30
CA MET A 78 4.02 -17.66 -7.80
C MET A 78 2.94 -17.85 -8.86
N ASP A 79 2.71 -19.11 -9.26
CA ASP A 79 1.64 -19.48 -10.20
C ASP A 79 0.25 -19.06 -9.72
N PHE A 80 0.06 -18.95 -8.39
CA PHE A 80 -1.17 -18.47 -7.78
C PHE A 80 -1.54 -17.04 -8.22
N PHE A 81 -0.55 -16.17 -8.43
CA PHE A 81 -0.75 -14.77 -8.79
C PHE A 81 -0.48 -14.50 -10.27
N CYS A 82 0.56 -15.07 -10.87
CA CYS A 82 0.99 -14.75 -12.25
C CYS A 82 0.89 -15.91 -13.24
N GLY A 83 0.29 -17.04 -12.86
CA GLY A 83 0.11 -18.19 -13.74
C GLY A 83 -0.80 -17.91 -14.93
N GLY A 84 -0.64 -18.69 -16.02
CA GLY A 84 -1.51 -18.63 -17.19
C GLY A 84 -2.92 -19.22 -17.00
N SER A 85 -3.19 -19.78 -15.82
CA SER A 85 -4.43 -20.50 -15.50
C SER A 85 -5.63 -19.55 -15.34
N SER A 86 -6.84 -20.08 -15.48
CA SER A 86 -8.08 -19.33 -15.19
C SER A 86 -8.15 -18.91 -13.72
N LEU A 87 -7.62 -19.74 -12.81
CA LEU A 87 -7.58 -19.46 -11.38
C LEU A 87 -6.69 -18.25 -11.08
N ALA A 88 -5.48 -18.19 -11.63
CA ALA A 88 -4.56 -17.07 -11.43
C ALA A 88 -5.16 -15.75 -11.95
N LYS A 89 -5.80 -15.77 -13.12
CA LYS A 89 -6.55 -14.62 -13.64
C LYS A 89 -7.69 -14.20 -12.70
N SER A 90 -8.45 -15.17 -12.19
CA SER A 90 -9.51 -14.90 -11.20
C SER A 90 -8.96 -14.25 -9.92
N ASN A 91 -7.80 -14.71 -9.45
CA ASN A 91 -7.12 -14.17 -8.28
C ASN A 91 -6.64 -12.72 -8.52
N GLN A 92 -6.02 -12.45 -9.67
CA GLN A 92 -5.63 -11.08 -10.08
C GLN A 92 -6.85 -10.15 -10.12
N GLU A 93 -7.96 -10.59 -10.70
CA GLU A 93 -9.17 -9.79 -10.77
C GLU A 93 -9.77 -9.51 -9.38
N ALA A 94 -9.69 -10.45 -8.43
CA ALA A 94 -10.09 -10.22 -7.06
C ALA A 94 -9.20 -9.17 -6.36
N LEU A 95 -7.87 -9.31 -6.44
CA LEU A 95 -6.92 -8.31 -5.91
C LEU A 95 -7.19 -6.92 -6.48
N ARG A 96 -7.38 -6.85 -7.80
CA ARG A 96 -7.69 -5.62 -8.54
C ARG A 96 -8.97 -4.97 -8.00
N ARG A 97 -10.07 -5.72 -7.88
CA ARG A 97 -11.35 -5.19 -7.35
C ARG A 97 -11.20 -4.65 -5.93
N ILE A 98 -10.53 -5.40 -5.05
CA ILE A 98 -10.30 -4.99 -3.66
C ILE A 98 -9.54 -3.65 -3.61
N LEU A 99 -8.45 -3.51 -4.37
CA LEU A 99 -7.64 -2.28 -4.40
C LEU A 99 -8.43 -1.08 -4.96
N ILE A 100 -9.26 -1.31 -5.99
CA ILE A 100 -10.10 -0.27 -6.57
C ILE A 100 -11.14 0.22 -5.55
N ILE A 101 -11.84 -0.72 -4.91
CA ILE A 101 -12.86 -0.41 -3.90
C ILE A 101 -12.21 0.34 -2.74
N PHE A 102 -11.06 -0.13 -2.25
CA PHE A 102 -10.31 0.55 -1.19
C PHE A 102 -9.95 1.99 -1.57
N ALA A 103 -9.39 2.19 -2.77
CA ALA A 103 -8.98 3.52 -3.23
C ALA A 103 -10.15 4.49 -3.37
N LYS A 104 -11.33 4.00 -3.77
CA LYS A 104 -12.56 4.78 -3.88
C LYS A 104 -13.16 5.14 -2.52
N LEU A 105 -13.13 4.21 -1.56
CA LEU A 105 -13.66 4.43 -0.21
C LEU A 105 -12.75 5.30 0.66
N ASN A 106 -11.45 5.39 0.35
CA ASN A 106 -10.46 6.11 1.13
C ASN A 106 -9.81 7.27 0.34
N PRO A 107 -10.55 8.33 -0.03
CA PRO A 107 -10.05 9.38 -0.92
C PRO A 107 -8.86 10.18 -0.37
N GLY A 108 -8.62 10.15 0.95
CA GLY A 108 -7.48 10.79 1.60
C GLY A 108 -6.15 10.04 1.44
N ILE A 109 -6.20 8.71 1.22
CA ILE A 109 -5.00 7.86 1.03
C ILE A 109 -4.91 7.41 -0.43
N LYS A 110 -6.05 6.96 -0.97
CA LYS A 110 -6.18 6.29 -2.27
C LYS A 110 -5.26 5.07 -2.36
N TYR A 111 -4.97 4.60 -3.57
CA TYR A 111 -3.97 3.57 -3.79
C TYR A 111 -2.55 4.15 -3.70
N VAL A 112 -1.66 3.43 -3.03
CA VAL A 112 -0.23 3.71 -3.00
C VAL A 112 0.52 2.46 -3.45
N GLN A 113 1.52 2.64 -4.31
CA GLN A 113 2.35 1.54 -4.82
C GLN A 113 2.90 0.71 -3.65
N GLY A 114 2.73 -0.61 -3.74
CA GLY A 114 3.12 -1.56 -2.69
C GLY A 114 1.95 -2.06 -1.85
N MET A 115 0.78 -1.41 -1.88
CA MET A 115 -0.45 -1.94 -1.27
C MET A 115 -0.84 -3.31 -1.84
N ASN A 116 -0.53 -3.57 -3.12
CA ASN A 116 -0.70 -4.88 -3.74
C ASN A 116 0.09 -5.99 -3.03
N GLU A 117 1.30 -5.68 -2.54
CA GLU A 117 2.16 -6.62 -1.82
C GLU A 117 1.64 -6.92 -0.41
N ILE A 118 0.97 -5.96 0.22
CA ILE A 118 0.31 -6.14 1.53
C ILE A 118 -0.97 -6.95 1.36
N LEU A 119 -1.72 -6.70 0.30
CA LEU A 119 -2.97 -7.39 0.03
C LEU A 119 -2.76 -8.88 -0.29
N ALA A 120 -1.68 -9.21 -1.01
CA ALA A 120 -1.44 -10.55 -1.53
C ALA A 120 -1.34 -11.65 -0.44
N PRO A 121 -0.58 -11.50 0.66
CA PRO A 121 -0.57 -12.46 1.76
C PRO A 121 -1.95 -12.73 2.36
N LEU A 122 -2.75 -11.70 2.60
CA LEU A 122 -4.12 -11.85 3.14
C LEU A 122 -4.99 -12.67 2.18
N PHE A 123 -5.01 -12.27 0.90
CA PHE A 123 -5.83 -12.95 -0.10
C PHE A 123 -5.40 -14.40 -0.30
N TYR A 124 -4.10 -14.67 -0.30
CA TYR A 124 -3.57 -16.02 -0.42
C TYR A 124 -4.05 -16.92 0.72
N VAL A 125 -3.99 -16.43 1.96
CA VAL A 125 -4.42 -17.21 3.13
C VAL A 125 -5.91 -17.53 3.06
N PHE A 126 -6.76 -16.52 2.84
CA PHE A 126 -8.20 -16.74 2.79
C PHE A 126 -8.64 -17.59 1.59
N ARG A 127 -7.99 -17.43 0.43
CA ARG A 127 -8.35 -18.18 -0.78
C ARG A 127 -7.95 -19.65 -0.71
N ASN A 128 -6.92 -19.98 0.08
CA ASN A 128 -6.47 -21.35 0.31
C ASN A 128 -7.00 -21.93 1.64
N ASP A 129 -8.08 -21.35 2.19
CA ASP A 129 -8.73 -21.91 3.38
C ASP A 129 -9.21 -23.35 3.10
N PRO A 130 -8.95 -24.32 4.02
CA PRO A 130 -9.43 -25.69 3.86
C PRO A 130 -10.95 -25.82 3.79
N ASP A 131 -11.70 -24.89 4.37
CA ASP A 131 -13.15 -24.81 4.26
C ASP A 131 -13.54 -24.04 2.99
N GLU A 132 -14.16 -24.75 2.04
CA GLU A 132 -14.61 -24.18 0.77
C GLU A 132 -15.58 -22.99 0.95
N THR A 133 -16.34 -22.98 2.05
CA THR A 133 -17.26 -21.88 2.39
C THR A 133 -16.47 -20.62 2.69
N ASN A 134 -15.41 -20.71 3.49
CA ASN A 134 -14.53 -19.58 3.80
C ASN A 134 -13.75 -19.15 2.55
N ALA A 135 -13.21 -20.11 1.79
CA ALA A 135 -12.49 -19.82 0.54
C ALA A 135 -13.37 -19.11 -0.51
N SER A 136 -14.70 -19.31 -0.45
CA SER A 136 -15.66 -18.61 -1.31
C SER A 136 -15.85 -17.14 -0.91
N HIS A 137 -15.71 -16.81 0.39
CA HIS A 137 -15.78 -15.45 0.92
C HIS A 137 -14.44 -14.72 0.95
N ALA A 138 -13.36 -15.37 0.50
CA ALA A 138 -11.99 -14.87 0.57
C ALA A 138 -11.82 -13.42 0.09
N GLU A 139 -12.49 -13.00 -0.98
CA GLU A 139 -12.39 -11.61 -1.48
C GLU A 139 -12.93 -10.58 -0.46
N VAL A 140 -14.06 -10.88 0.18
CA VAL A 140 -14.70 -9.99 1.17
C VAL A 140 -13.89 -9.96 2.46
N ASP A 141 -13.49 -11.12 2.96
CA ASP A 141 -12.70 -11.23 4.18
C ASP A 141 -11.34 -10.54 4.02
N THR A 142 -10.72 -10.71 2.85
CA THR A 142 -9.49 -10.00 2.50
C THR A 142 -9.72 -8.49 2.52
N PHE A 143 -10.78 -7.96 1.91
CA PHE A 143 -11.06 -6.54 1.93
C PHE A 143 -11.23 -6.01 3.36
N CYS A 144 -12.01 -6.70 4.19
CA CYS A 144 -12.24 -6.32 5.59
C CYS A 144 -10.92 -6.30 6.38
N CYS A 145 -10.14 -7.39 6.34
CA CYS A 145 -8.85 -7.46 7.04
C CYS A 145 -7.84 -6.44 6.50
N PHE A 146 -7.84 -6.16 5.19
CA PHE A 146 -6.96 -5.19 4.57
C PHE A 146 -7.26 -3.75 5.03
N VAL A 147 -8.54 -3.39 5.13
CA VAL A 147 -8.96 -2.08 5.66
C VAL A 147 -8.54 -1.93 7.12
N GLU A 148 -8.79 -2.94 7.95
CA GLU A 148 -8.39 -2.91 9.37
C GLU A 148 -6.87 -2.82 9.52
N LEU A 149 -6.11 -3.62 8.78
CA LEU A 149 -4.66 -3.60 8.79
C LEU A 149 -4.11 -2.22 8.40
N LEU A 150 -4.58 -1.65 7.30
CA LEU A 150 -4.13 -0.33 6.86
C LEU A 150 -4.59 0.81 7.79
N SER A 151 -5.66 0.61 8.56
CA SER A 151 -6.08 1.58 9.56
C SER A 151 -5.04 1.73 10.68
N ILE A 152 -4.40 0.62 11.09
CA ILE A 152 -3.34 0.59 12.12
C ILE A 152 -2.11 1.36 11.64
N PHE A 153 -1.77 1.22 10.36
CA PHE A 153 -0.58 1.85 9.76
C PHE A 153 -0.90 3.15 8.99
N ARG A 154 -2.13 3.68 9.12
CA ARG A 154 -2.67 4.76 8.28
C ARG A 154 -1.75 5.97 8.17
N ASP A 155 -1.18 6.39 9.30
CA ASP A 155 -0.36 7.59 9.36
C ASP A 155 0.96 7.44 8.58
N ASN A 156 1.43 6.21 8.38
CA ASN A 156 2.60 5.92 7.55
C ASN A 156 2.31 6.07 6.03
N PHE A 157 1.05 6.01 5.61
CA PHE A 157 0.64 6.12 4.20
C PHE A 157 0.11 7.51 3.82
N CYS A 158 -0.21 8.35 4.81
CA CYS A 158 -0.70 9.69 4.57
C CYS A 158 0.49 10.61 4.22
N LYS A 159 0.70 10.89 2.92
CA LYS A 159 1.78 11.78 2.43
C LYS A 159 1.82 13.15 3.12
N GLN A 160 0.67 13.65 3.57
CA GLN A 160 0.58 14.92 4.30
C GLN A 160 1.25 14.85 5.69
N LEU A 161 1.35 13.65 6.25
CA LEU A 161 1.95 13.38 7.55
C LEU A 161 3.43 13.02 7.46
N ASP A 162 4.02 12.87 6.27
CA ASP A 162 5.43 12.47 6.10
C ASP A 162 6.40 13.36 6.88
N ASN A 163 6.10 14.65 7.01
CA ASN A 163 6.91 15.63 7.76
C ASN A 163 6.40 15.86 9.20
N SER A 164 5.40 15.11 9.65
CA SER A 164 4.75 15.30 10.95
C SER A 164 5.33 14.39 12.05
N LEU A 165 4.96 14.68 13.30
CA LEU A 165 5.32 13.89 14.49
C LEU A 165 4.65 12.50 14.54
N VAL A 166 3.72 12.21 13.63
CA VAL A 166 2.92 10.97 13.62
C VAL A 166 3.08 10.16 12.33
N GLY A 167 3.75 10.69 11.30
CA GLY A 167 3.94 9.98 10.03
C GLY A 167 5.16 9.06 10.01
N ILE A 168 5.47 8.56 8.81
CA ILE A 168 6.54 7.55 8.59
C ILE A 168 7.90 7.95 9.17
N ARG A 169 8.26 9.23 9.14
CA ARG A 169 9.52 9.71 9.75
C ARG A 169 9.58 9.50 11.25
N SER A 170 8.47 9.73 11.95
CA SER A 170 8.37 9.46 13.39
C SER A 170 8.50 7.96 13.68
N THR A 171 7.88 7.11 12.87
CA THR A 171 8.00 5.65 12.97
C THR A 171 9.44 5.17 12.73
N ILE A 172 10.15 5.74 11.76
CA ILE A 172 11.56 5.46 11.50
C ILE A 172 12.45 5.98 12.65
N GLU A 173 12.15 7.13 13.22
CA GLU A 173 12.86 7.65 14.39
C GLU A 173 12.68 6.72 15.60
N LYS A 174 11.47 6.21 15.84
CA LYS A 174 11.22 5.19 16.87
C LYS A 174 12.09 3.95 16.67
N LEU A 175 12.26 3.48 15.43
CA LEU A 175 13.20 2.39 15.12
C LEU A 175 14.65 2.76 15.48
N SER A 176 15.10 3.97 15.14
CA SER A 176 16.45 4.44 15.48
C SER A 176 16.66 4.50 17.00
N GLN A 177 15.68 5.01 17.75
CA GLN A 177 15.72 5.04 19.21
C GLN A 177 15.68 3.64 19.84
N LEU A 178 14.90 2.72 19.27
CA LEU A 178 14.87 1.32 19.70
C LEU A 178 16.25 0.66 19.50
N LEU A 179 16.88 0.87 18.34
CA LEU A 179 18.24 0.40 18.10
C LEU A 179 19.22 0.99 19.10
N LYS A 180 19.18 2.30 19.33
CA LYS A 180 20.05 2.98 20.29
C LYS A 180 19.95 2.39 21.71
N ARG A 181 18.73 2.05 22.13
CA ARG A 181 18.45 1.47 23.45
C ARG A 181 19.04 0.07 23.60
N HIS A 182 18.99 -0.76 22.56
CA HIS A 182 19.39 -2.16 22.62
C HIS A 182 20.82 -2.45 22.13
N ASP A 183 21.36 -1.61 21.25
CA ASP A 183 22.71 -1.73 20.70
C ASP A 183 23.26 -0.33 20.30
N GLU A 184 23.72 0.42 21.31
CA GLU A 184 24.23 1.78 21.11
C GLU A 184 25.45 1.81 20.19
N GLU A 185 26.31 0.79 20.22
CA GLU A 185 27.49 0.71 19.35
C GLU A 185 27.08 0.62 17.88
N LEU A 186 26.15 -0.29 17.55
CA LEU A 186 25.63 -0.41 16.20
C LEU A 186 24.89 0.85 15.75
N TRP A 187 24.10 1.46 16.65
CA TRP A 187 23.42 2.73 16.37
C TRP A 187 24.43 3.84 16.03
N ARG A 188 25.48 4.02 16.83
CA ARG A 188 26.54 5.01 16.57
C ARG A 188 27.24 4.74 15.23
N GLN A 189 27.48 3.47 14.91
CA GLN A 189 28.08 3.11 13.62
C GLN A 189 27.20 3.55 12.44
N LEU A 190 25.90 3.31 12.49
CA LEU A 190 24.99 3.67 11.40
C LEU A 190 24.77 5.19 11.30
N GLU A 191 24.45 5.84 12.41
CA GLU A 191 24.06 7.26 12.41
C GLU A 191 25.25 8.21 12.34
N VAL A 192 26.33 7.92 13.07
CA VAL A 192 27.45 8.86 13.25
C VAL A 192 28.63 8.53 12.34
N THR A 193 29.08 7.28 12.36
CA THR A 193 30.29 6.86 11.62
C THR A 193 30.01 6.75 10.12
N THR A 194 29.06 5.92 9.74
CA THR A 194 28.76 5.62 8.33
C THR A 194 27.71 6.57 7.75
N LYS A 195 26.90 7.23 8.60
CA LYS A 195 25.84 8.18 8.22
C LYS A 195 24.83 7.59 7.23
N VAL A 196 24.49 6.31 7.43
CA VAL A 196 23.45 5.63 6.66
C VAL A 196 22.10 6.05 7.22
N ASN A 197 21.43 6.96 6.52
CA ASN A 197 20.11 7.44 6.94
C ASN A 197 19.08 6.29 6.94
N PRO A 198 18.39 6.02 8.06
CA PRO A 198 17.36 4.99 8.16
C PRO A 198 16.27 5.03 7.09
N GLN A 199 15.96 6.23 6.56
CA GLN A 199 14.95 6.40 5.51
C GLN A 199 15.27 5.62 4.23
N PHE A 200 16.56 5.35 3.92
CA PHE A 200 16.94 4.66 2.69
C PHE A 200 16.77 3.14 2.72
N TYR A 201 16.51 2.55 3.89
CA TYR A 201 16.22 1.12 4.02
C TYR A 201 14.91 0.85 4.78
N ALA A 202 14.70 1.51 5.92
CA ALA A 202 13.57 1.23 6.80
C ALA A 202 12.22 1.72 6.27
N PHE A 203 12.21 2.72 5.38
CA PHE A 203 10.98 3.21 4.76
C PHE A 203 10.22 2.06 4.08
N ARG A 204 10.90 1.30 3.23
CA ARG A 204 10.30 0.15 2.51
C ARG A 204 9.92 -0.97 3.48
N TRP A 205 10.79 -1.28 4.45
CA TRP A 205 10.54 -2.32 5.46
C TRP A 205 9.23 -2.08 6.22
N ILE A 206 9.03 -0.83 6.66
CA ILE A 206 7.88 -0.44 7.49
C ILE A 206 6.62 -0.28 6.62
N THR A 207 6.71 0.44 5.50
CA THR A 207 5.55 0.72 4.65
C THR A 207 5.01 -0.49 3.92
N LEU A 208 5.83 -1.53 3.70
CA LEU A 208 5.40 -2.77 3.07
C LEU A 208 5.29 -3.94 4.05
N LEU A 209 5.36 -3.69 5.37
CA LEU A 209 5.26 -4.73 6.40
C LEU A 209 6.16 -5.95 6.11
N LEU A 210 7.39 -5.67 5.65
CA LEU A 210 8.45 -6.64 5.31
C LEU A 210 8.15 -7.61 4.15
N THR A 211 7.07 -7.42 3.38
CA THR A 211 6.67 -8.33 2.28
C THR A 211 7.70 -8.44 1.15
N GLN A 212 8.60 -7.47 1.03
CA GLN A 212 9.67 -7.46 0.04
C GLN A 212 11.07 -7.76 0.62
N GLU A 213 11.20 -8.06 1.91
CA GLU A 213 12.49 -8.44 2.51
C GLU A 213 12.67 -9.96 2.61
N PHE A 214 11.55 -10.68 2.68
CA PHE A 214 11.52 -12.11 2.90
C PHE A 214 10.72 -12.79 1.81
N ASN A 215 10.98 -14.09 1.61
CA ASN A 215 10.14 -14.88 0.72
C ASN A 215 8.72 -14.97 1.30
N PHE A 216 7.77 -15.39 0.45
CA PHE A 216 6.35 -15.38 0.80
C PHE A 216 6.03 -16.19 2.06
N SER A 217 6.62 -17.38 2.21
CA SER A 217 6.40 -18.24 3.38
C SER A 217 6.92 -17.62 4.67
N ASP A 218 8.10 -17.02 4.61
CA ASP A 218 8.72 -16.32 5.74
C ASP A 218 7.93 -15.07 6.13
N CYS A 219 7.38 -14.36 5.14
CA CYS A 219 6.50 -13.23 5.35
C CYS A 219 5.23 -13.63 6.12
N LEU A 220 4.58 -14.74 5.74
CA LEU A 220 3.41 -15.25 6.48
C LEU A 220 3.77 -15.56 7.93
N ARG A 221 4.91 -16.21 8.17
CA ARG A 221 5.38 -16.53 9.53
C ARG A 221 5.69 -15.28 10.37
N ILE A 222 6.21 -14.23 9.75
CA ILE A 222 6.41 -12.93 10.39
C ILE A 222 5.05 -12.33 10.75
N TRP A 223 4.07 -12.41 9.86
CA TRP A 223 2.72 -11.86 10.07
C TRP A 223 1.94 -12.59 11.17
N ASP A 224 2.14 -13.90 11.34
CA ASP A 224 1.60 -14.63 12.51
C ASP A 224 2.07 -13.98 13.82
N THR A 225 3.35 -13.59 13.88
CA THR A 225 3.92 -12.93 15.06
C THR A 225 3.41 -11.51 15.19
N LEU A 226 3.31 -10.79 14.07
CA LEU A 226 2.82 -9.42 14.00
C LEU A 226 1.40 -9.27 14.57
N PHE A 227 0.51 -10.22 14.27
CA PHE A 227 -0.89 -10.18 14.67
C PHE A 227 -1.17 -10.83 16.04
N SER A 228 -0.32 -11.76 16.48
CA SER A 228 -0.49 -12.42 17.78
C SER A 228 0.08 -11.63 18.96
N ASP A 229 0.88 -10.60 18.70
CA ASP A 229 1.58 -9.86 19.74
C ASP A 229 0.67 -8.88 20.51
N PRO A 230 0.60 -8.96 21.86
CA PRO A 230 -0.24 -8.08 22.66
C PRO A 230 0.18 -6.60 22.64
N GLU A 231 1.45 -6.30 22.32
CA GLU A 231 1.91 -4.90 22.16
C GLU A 231 1.45 -4.28 20.82
N GLY A 232 0.83 -5.09 19.96
CA GLY A 232 0.22 -4.67 18.70
C GLY A 232 1.17 -4.73 17.49
N PRO A 233 0.61 -4.66 16.26
CA PRO A 233 1.39 -4.83 15.04
C PRO A 233 2.52 -3.81 14.87
N GLN A 234 2.27 -2.53 15.17
CA GLN A 234 3.27 -1.49 14.93
C GLN A 234 4.53 -1.65 15.79
N GLU A 235 4.39 -1.87 17.09
CA GLU A 235 5.55 -2.06 17.98
C GLU A 235 6.29 -3.36 17.64
N THR A 236 5.55 -4.42 17.31
CA THR A 236 6.11 -5.70 16.89
C THR A 236 6.91 -5.59 15.60
N LEU A 237 6.41 -4.87 14.61
CA LEU A 237 7.13 -4.58 13.37
C LEU A 237 8.45 -3.87 13.65
N LEU A 238 8.45 -2.84 14.52
CA LEU A 238 9.67 -2.10 14.86
C LEU A 238 10.68 -2.99 15.59
N ARG A 239 10.24 -3.88 16.49
CA ARG A 239 11.11 -4.88 17.12
C ARG A 239 11.72 -5.83 16.09
N ILE A 240 10.96 -6.29 15.10
CA ILE A 240 11.48 -7.15 14.02
C ILE A 240 12.50 -6.39 13.17
N CYS A 241 12.19 -5.15 12.76
CA CYS A 241 13.13 -4.29 12.03
C CYS A 241 14.43 -4.04 12.82
N CYS A 242 14.33 -3.84 14.14
CA CYS A 242 15.51 -3.67 15.00
C CYS A 242 16.31 -4.97 15.11
N ALA A 243 15.63 -6.11 15.30
CA ALA A 243 16.25 -7.42 15.31
C ALA A 243 16.97 -7.71 13.98
N MET A 244 16.41 -7.29 12.84
CA MET A 244 17.07 -7.40 11.53
C MET A 244 18.42 -6.69 11.51
N LEU A 245 18.51 -5.48 12.07
CA LEU A 245 19.77 -4.73 12.16
C LEU A 245 20.79 -5.45 13.06
N ILE A 246 20.34 -5.91 14.24
CA ILE A 246 21.19 -6.64 15.19
C ILE A 246 21.69 -7.97 14.59
N PHE A 247 20.86 -8.65 13.81
CA PHE A 247 21.20 -9.92 13.18
C PHE A 247 22.39 -9.81 12.22
N VAL A 248 22.50 -8.67 11.51
CA VAL A 248 23.63 -8.40 10.58
C VAL A 248 24.70 -7.48 11.19
N ARG A 249 24.66 -7.23 12.52
CA ARG A 249 25.53 -6.32 13.26
C ARG A 249 27.00 -6.41 12.86
N ARG A 250 27.58 -7.62 12.86
CA ARG A 250 29.02 -7.81 12.56
C ARG A 250 29.41 -7.24 11.20
N ARG A 251 28.54 -7.37 10.20
CA ARG A 251 28.77 -6.86 8.85
C ARG A 251 28.62 -5.34 8.80
N LEU A 252 27.65 -4.80 9.53
CA LEU A 252 27.42 -3.35 9.62
C LEU A 252 28.54 -2.60 10.34
N LEU A 253 29.10 -3.20 11.41
CA LEU A 253 30.23 -2.65 12.16
C LEU A 253 31.52 -2.61 11.32
N ALA A 254 31.74 -3.63 10.48
CA ALA A 254 32.91 -3.71 9.61
C ALA A 254 32.75 -2.94 8.28
N GLY A 255 31.53 -2.60 7.90
CA GLY A 255 31.21 -1.98 6.61
C GLY A 255 31.30 -0.45 6.61
N ASP A 256 31.42 0.09 5.40
CA ASP A 256 31.30 1.51 5.07
C ASP A 256 29.87 1.88 4.65
N PHE A 257 29.64 3.16 4.31
CA PHE A 257 28.33 3.64 3.87
C PHE A 257 27.73 2.80 2.74
N THR A 258 28.49 2.55 1.68
CA THR A 258 28.01 1.88 0.47
C THR A 258 27.68 0.41 0.72
N SER A 259 28.57 -0.31 1.40
CA SER A 259 28.37 -1.72 1.73
C SER A 259 27.22 -1.93 2.71
N ASN A 260 27.08 -1.06 3.71
CA ASN A 260 25.97 -1.11 4.66
C ASN A 260 24.64 -0.79 4.00
N LEU A 261 24.57 0.25 3.18
CA LEU A 261 23.34 0.58 2.45
C LEU A 261 22.91 -0.56 1.52
N LYS A 262 23.85 -1.11 0.75
CA LYS A 262 23.57 -2.25 -0.14
C LYS A 262 23.09 -3.49 0.63
N LEU A 263 23.69 -3.75 1.78
CA LEU A 263 23.31 -4.86 2.67
C LEU A 263 21.88 -4.69 3.20
N LEU A 264 21.51 -3.49 3.61
CA LEU A 264 20.18 -3.21 4.16
C LEU A 264 19.10 -3.14 3.09
N GLN A 265 19.43 -2.70 1.88
CA GLN A 265 18.51 -2.71 0.74
C GLN A 265 18.31 -4.12 0.15
N ASN A 266 19.27 -5.02 0.32
CA ASN A 266 19.22 -6.41 -0.13
C ASN A 266 19.51 -7.34 1.05
N TYR A 267 18.53 -7.44 1.95
CA TYR A 267 18.70 -8.15 3.21
C TYR A 267 19.05 -9.63 2.97
N PRO A 268 20.04 -10.19 3.68
CA PRO A 268 20.45 -11.57 3.45
C PRO A 268 19.39 -12.55 3.96
N THR A 269 19.39 -13.76 3.42
CA THR A 269 18.56 -14.86 3.93
C THR A 269 18.83 -15.07 5.42
N ALA A 270 17.78 -15.09 6.23
CA ALA A 270 17.87 -15.25 7.68
C ALA A 270 16.99 -16.41 8.14
N ASN A 271 17.38 -17.07 9.23
CA ASN A 271 16.50 -18.01 9.90
C ASN A 271 15.42 -17.21 10.64
N ILE A 272 14.18 -17.24 10.12
CA ILE A 272 13.06 -16.44 10.63
C ILE A 272 12.75 -16.75 12.09
N ASN A 273 12.78 -18.03 12.49
CA ASN A 273 12.51 -18.38 13.89
C ASN A 273 13.56 -17.76 14.84
N HIS A 274 14.83 -17.74 14.44
CA HIS A 274 15.87 -17.07 15.21
C HIS A 274 15.70 -15.55 15.20
N LEU A 275 15.36 -14.95 14.06
CA LEU A 275 15.09 -13.51 13.95
C LEU A 275 13.94 -13.09 14.87
N LEU A 276 12.82 -13.82 14.84
CA LEU A 276 11.66 -13.57 15.67
C LEU A 276 11.97 -13.76 17.17
N HIS A 277 12.80 -14.75 17.51
CA HIS A 277 13.29 -14.92 18.88
C HIS A 277 14.11 -13.73 19.36
N VAL A 278 14.99 -13.20 18.51
CA VAL A 278 15.75 -11.97 18.82
C VAL A 278 14.78 -10.80 18.98
N ALA A 279 13.82 -10.62 18.08
CA ALA A 279 12.81 -9.55 18.18
C ALA A 279 12.00 -9.62 19.47
N ASN A 280 11.61 -10.82 19.91
CA ASN A 280 10.86 -11.01 21.16
C ASN A 280 11.69 -10.64 22.40
N LYS A 281 13.02 -10.82 22.36
CA LYS A 281 13.92 -10.36 23.43
C LYS A 281 14.07 -8.85 23.52
N LEU A 282 13.67 -8.10 22.48
CA LEU A 282 13.69 -6.64 22.46
C LEU A 282 12.42 -6.03 23.09
N ARG A 283 11.51 -6.84 23.63
CA ARG A 283 10.40 -6.31 24.44
C ARG A 283 10.95 -5.51 25.62
N GLY A 284 10.28 -4.41 25.94
CA GLY A 284 10.56 -3.66 27.16
C GLY A 284 10.29 -4.50 28.41
N PRO A 285 10.75 -4.07 29.60
CA PRO A 285 10.30 -4.69 30.84
C PRO A 285 8.76 -4.62 30.90
N THR A 286 8.11 -5.75 31.12
CA THR A 286 6.66 -5.81 31.37
C THR A 286 6.41 -4.99 32.64
N VAL A 287 5.65 -3.90 32.51
CA VAL A 287 5.13 -3.20 33.67
C VAL A 287 3.96 -4.04 34.17
N ASP A 288 4.26 -5.01 35.03
CA ASP A 288 3.27 -5.71 35.85
C ASP A 288 2.71 -4.78 36.94
#